data_AF-X1FRZ5-F1
#
_entry.id   AF-X1FRZ5-F1
#
_cell.length_a   1.000
_cell.length_b   1.000
_cell.length_c   1.000
_cell.angle_alpha   90.00
_cell.angle_beta   90.00
_cell.angle_gamma   90.00
#
_symmetry.space_group_name_H-M   'P 1'
#
loop_
_entity.id
_entity.type
_entity.pdbx_description
1 polymer ?
#
loop_
_entity_poly.entity_id
_entity_poly.type
_entity_poly.pdbx_seq_one_letter_code
_entity_poly.pdbx_strand_id
1 'polypeptide(L)'
;SGKLYQIVLGITPIGVITLSYGAWVLNHYIIWVGAGLLILGTLIMSITGLKNIIKDVLGERYESASRGKKLKALFSEPVKMSYYYLLMIAQLLVFPQIYVGLFTDEYYRLHEMVTLEYNFNVAHWHQLAVMISVALMVHAIDFFKVEGRLKKILGWIFFAGFNLTFPFAMAHMVRPLPLENFEGFRTIVFIGVWVLLVGFVIGLYALGKNLKSVAPTEHGGPASKPLILTEKTV
;
A
#
# COMPACT_ATOMS: atom_id res chain seq x y z
N SER A 1 8.16 -17.22 -8.73
CA SER A 1 9.16 -18.27 -8.44
C SER A 1 9.40 -18.29 -6.95
N GLY A 2 9.43 -19.47 -6.33
CA GLY A 2 9.65 -19.61 -4.88
C GLY A 2 10.97 -19.00 -4.40
N LYS A 3 12.04 -19.01 -5.22
CA LYS A 3 13.34 -18.42 -4.87
C LYS A 3 13.28 -16.90 -4.68
N LEU A 4 12.60 -16.21 -5.58
CA LEU A 4 12.44 -14.75 -5.50
C LEU A 4 11.65 -14.37 -4.24
N TYR A 5 10.62 -15.14 -3.92
CA TYR A 5 9.84 -14.96 -2.70
C TYR A 5 10.68 -15.18 -1.43
N GLN A 6 11.51 -16.23 -1.40
CA GLN A 6 12.44 -16.50 -0.29
C GLN A 6 13.45 -15.36 -0.08
N ILE A 7 13.99 -14.80 -1.17
CA ILE A 7 14.89 -13.64 -1.11
C ILE A 7 14.15 -12.45 -0.47
N VAL A 8 12.96 -12.13 -0.96
CA VAL A 8 12.16 -11.02 -0.42
C VAL A 8 11.86 -11.22 1.08
N LEU A 9 11.47 -12.43 1.47
CA LEU A 9 11.24 -12.77 2.87
C LEU A 9 12.51 -12.66 3.73
N GLY A 10 13.68 -12.98 3.18
CA GLY A 10 14.96 -12.85 3.88
C GLY A 10 15.41 -11.40 4.06
N ILE A 11 15.31 -10.57 3.00
CA ILE A 11 15.78 -9.18 3.06
C ILE A 11 14.84 -8.27 3.84
N THR A 12 13.54 -8.59 3.91
CA THR A 12 12.55 -7.69 4.52
C THR A 12 12.81 -7.47 6.02
N PRO A 13 12.98 -8.50 6.87
CA PRO A 13 13.34 -8.30 8.28
C PRO A 13 14.63 -7.51 8.47
N ILE A 14 15.66 -7.76 7.64
CA ILE A 14 16.93 -7.02 7.68
C ILE A 14 16.71 -5.54 7.36
N GLY A 15 15.91 -5.25 6.34
CA GLY A 15 15.52 -3.89 5.97
C GLY A 15 14.74 -3.19 7.08
N VAL A 16 13.76 -3.87 7.69
CA VAL A 16 12.96 -3.33 8.81
C VAL A 16 13.84 -3.04 10.01
N ILE A 17 14.71 -3.96 10.42
CA ILE A 17 15.62 -3.78 11.56
C ILE A 17 16.59 -2.63 11.29
N THR A 18 17.22 -2.59 10.11
CA THR A 18 18.15 -1.52 9.72
C THR A 18 17.46 -0.16 9.73
N LEU A 19 16.28 -0.05 9.10
CA LEU A 19 15.50 1.18 9.07
C LEU A 19 15.11 1.63 10.48
N SER A 20 14.59 0.72 11.30
CA SER A 20 14.14 1.01 12.67
C SER A 20 15.30 1.47 13.55
N TYR A 21 16.46 0.82 13.45
CA TYR A 21 17.66 1.22 14.15
C TYR A 21 18.13 2.61 13.69
N GLY A 22 18.19 2.85 12.38
CA GLY A 22 18.56 4.15 11.82
C GLY A 22 17.65 5.27 12.30
N ALA A 23 16.34 5.03 12.37
CA ALA A 23 15.37 5.97 12.92
C ALA A 23 15.61 6.23 14.42
N TRP A 24 15.91 5.20 15.20
CA TRP A 24 16.19 5.33 16.64
C TRP A 24 17.44 6.18 16.93
N VAL A 25 18.52 5.97 16.17
CA VAL A 25 19.77 6.73 16.33
C VAL A 25 19.81 8.02 15.51
N LEU A 26 18.69 8.41 14.90
CA LEU A 26 18.54 9.60 14.07
C LEU A 26 19.56 9.69 12.91
N ASN A 27 19.98 8.55 12.35
CA ASN A 27 20.96 8.47 11.27
C ASN A 27 20.28 8.14 9.93
N HIS A 28 20.13 9.17 9.10
CA HIS A 28 19.46 9.08 7.81
C HIS A 28 20.16 8.15 6.80
N TYR A 29 21.48 8.03 6.85
CA TYR A 29 22.20 7.10 5.96
C TYR A 29 21.81 5.64 6.25
N ILE A 30 21.68 5.27 7.52
CA ILE A 30 21.22 3.93 7.92
C ILE A 30 19.76 3.72 7.49
N ILE A 31 18.91 4.74 7.67
CA ILE A 31 17.52 4.71 7.21
C ILE A 31 17.46 4.44 5.70
N TRP A 32 18.29 5.10 4.89
CA TRP A 32 18.31 4.89 3.43
C TRP A 32 18.74 3.47 3.05
N VAL A 33 19.72 2.89 3.73
CA VAL A 33 20.12 1.49 3.50
C VAL A 33 18.96 0.54 3.81
N GLY A 34 18.32 0.70 4.97
CA GLY A 34 17.16 -0.11 5.36
C GLY A 34 16.00 0.05 4.38
N ALA A 35 15.66 1.30 4.03
CA ALA A 35 14.62 1.63 3.06
C ALA A 35 14.91 1.05 1.67
N GLY A 36 16.17 1.11 1.20
CA GLY A 36 16.58 0.54 -0.08
C GLY A 36 16.27 -0.96 -0.18
N LEU A 37 16.56 -1.73 0.87
CA LEU A 37 16.21 -3.16 0.94
C LEU A 37 14.70 -3.38 0.87
N LEU A 38 13.92 -2.57 1.60
CA LEU A 38 12.46 -2.67 1.62
C LEU A 38 11.81 -2.25 0.31
N ILE A 39 12.34 -1.24 -0.38
CA ILE A 39 11.89 -0.81 -1.71
C ILE A 39 12.05 -1.95 -2.70
N LEU A 40 13.21 -2.62 -2.71
CA LEU A 40 13.44 -3.78 -3.58
C LEU A 40 12.42 -4.89 -3.33
N GLY A 41 12.21 -5.26 -2.06
CA GLY A 41 11.22 -6.26 -1.68
C GLY A 41 9.81 -5.89 -2.13
N THR A 42 9.41 -4.64 -1.88
CA THR A 42 8.06 -4.14 -2.19
C THR A 42 7.80 -4.05 -3.70
N LEU A 43 8.79 -3.59 -4.48
CA LEU A 43 8.69 -3.56 -5.95
C LEU A 43 8.55 -4.97 -6.54
N ILE A 44 9.37 -5.92 -6.07
CA ILE A 44 9.29 -7.32 -6.51
C ILE A 44 7.91 -7.89 -6.22
N MET A 45 7.37 -7.69 -5.01
CA MET A 45 6.03 -8.15 -4.64
C MET A 45 4.95 -7.50 -5.48
N SER A 46 5.03 -6.18 -5.67
CA SER A 46 4.05 -5.42 -6.45
C SER A 46 3.99 -5.88 -7.91
N ILE A 47 5.13 -5.92 -8.61
CA ILE A 47 5.21 -6.31 -10.01
C ILE A 47 4.74 -7.76 -10.19
N THR A 48 5.18 -8.66 -9.31
CA THR A 48 4.78 -10.06 -9.35
C THR A 48 3.29 -10.23 -9.07
N GLY A 49 2.75 -9.51 -8.08
CA GLY A 49 1.33 -9.53 -7.74
C GLY A 49 0.44 -9.04 -8.87
N LEU A 50 0.77 -7.89 -9.48
CA LEU A 50 0.04 -7.37 -10.64
C LEU A 50 0.09 -8.34 -11.83
N LYS A 51 1.25 -8.95 -12.08
CA LYS A 51 1.40 -9.97 -13.14
C LYS A 51 0.57 -11.23 -12.83
N ASN A 52 0.52 -11.65 -11.58
CA ASN A 52 -0.23 -12.84 -11.18
C ASN A 52 -1.74 -12.63 -11.34
N ILE A 53 -2.29 -11.45 -11.03
CA ILE A 53 -3.70 -11.13 -11.31
C ILE A 53 -4.05 -11.41 -12.78
N ILE A 54 -3.20 -10.94 -13.70
CA ILE A 54 -3.43 -11.11 -15.15
C ILE A 54 -3.34 -12.58 -15.54
N LYS A 55 -2.38 -13.31 -14.98
CA LYS A 55 -2.18 -14.75 -15.21
C LYS A 55 -3.34 -15.59 -14.70
N ASP A 56 -3.82 -15.30 -13.50
CA ASP A 56 -4.95 -16.01 -12.86
C ASP A 56 -6.22 -15.89 -13.71
N VAL A 57 -6.44 -14.72 -14.33
CA VAL A 57 -7.62 -14.45 -15.16
C VAL A 57 -7.50 -15.02 -16.57
N LEU A 58 -6.32 -14.94 -17.18
CA LEU A 58 -6.13 -15.37 -18.58
C LEU A 58 -5.74 -16.84 -18.72
N GLY A 59 -5.20 -17.46 -17.67
CA GLY A 59 -4.70 -18.84 -17.67
C GLY A 59 -3.69 -19.09 -18.78
N GLU A 60 -3.89 -20.17 -19.52
CA GLU A 60 -3.07 -20.58 -20.66
C GLU A 60 -3.00 -19.52 -21.78
N ARG A 61 -4.01 -18.64 -21.87
CA ARG A 61 -4.05 -17.57 -22.89
C ARG A 61 -3.17 -16.37 -22.52
N TYR A 62 -2.48 -16.39 -21.39
CA TYR A 62 -1.66 -15.25 -20.95
C TYR A 62 -0.58 -14.87 -21.98
N GLU A 63 0.15 -15.84 -22.53
CA GLU A 63 1.24 -15.53 -23.47
C GLU A 63 0.72 -15.03 -24.83
N SER A 64 -0.40 -15.56 -25.31
CA SER A 64 -1.02 -15.18 -26.59
C SER A 64 -1.98 -13.98 -26.50
N ALA A 65 -2.29 -13.49 -25.30
CA ALA A 65 -3.20 -12.36 -25.11
C ALA A 65 -2.59 -11.01 -25.53
N SER A 66 -3.39 -10.20 -26.23
CA SER A 66 -3.04 -8.82 -26.56
C SER A 66 -2.90 -7.94 -25.32
N ARG A 67 -2.18 -6.81 -25.44
CA ARG A 67 -1.99 -5.84 -24.36
C ARG A 67 -3.32 -5.37 -23.75
N GLY A 68 -4.35 -5.13 -24.58
CA GLY A 68 -5.68 -4.74 -24.13
C GLY A 68 -6.38 -5.82 -23.29
N LYS A 69 -6.24 -7.10 -23.66
CA LYS A 69 -6.78 -8.23 -22.87
C LYS A 69 -6.08 -8.34 -21.52
N LYS A 70 -4.76 -8.15 -21.48
CA LYS A 70 -3.97 -8.13 -20.24
C LYS A 70 -4.39 -6.98 -19.32
N LEU A 71 -4.60 -5.78 -19.88
CA LEU A 71 -5.07 -4.62 -19.14
C LEU A 71 -6.49 -4.83 -18.57
N LYS A 72 -7.41 -5.37 -19.38
CA LYS A 72 -8.77 -5.71 -18.93
C LYS A 72 -8.75 -6.77 -17.82
N ALA A 73 -7.86 -7.76 -17.93
CA ALA A 73 -7.68 -8.78 -16.89
C ALA A 73 -7.18 -8.17 -15.58
N LEU A 74 -6.21 -7.24 -15.64
CA LEU A 74 -5.70 -6.54 -14.46
C LEU A 74 -6.82 -5.82 -13.68
N PHE A 75 -7.71 -5.13 -14.38
CA PHE A 75 -8.83 -4.39 -13.78
C PHE A 75 -10.02 -5.27 -13.35
N SER A 76 -9.98 -6.58 -13.59
CA SER A 76 -11.06 -7.49 -13.20
C SER A 76 -11.08 -7.80 -11.69
N GLU A 77 -9.91 -7.69 -11.03
CA GLU A 77 -9.70 -7.89 -9.60
C GLU A 77 -9.24 -6.58 -8.92
N PRO A 78 -10.13 -5.58 -8.76
CA PRO A 78 -9.74 -4.23 -8.34
C PRO A 78 -9.17 -4.17 -6.92
N VAL A 79 -9.56 -5.08 -6.00
CA VAL A 79 -8.97 -5.12 -4.64
C VAL A 79 -7.49 -5.53 -4.69
N LYS A 80 -7.18 -6.67 -5.33
CA LYS A 80 -5.80 -7.13 -5.47
C LYS A 80 -4.96 -6.13 -6.26
N MET A 81 -5.52 -5.59 -7.34
CA MET A 81 -4.87 -4.56 -8.14
C MET A 81 -4.58 -3.32 -7.28
N SER A 82 -5.54 -2.82 -6.51
CA SER A 82 -5.35 -1.67 -5.62
C SER A 82 -4.25 -1.91 -4.61
N TYR A 83 -4.18 -3.09 -4.00
CA TYR A 83 -3.14 -3.44 -3.05
C TYR A 83 -1.75 -3.39 -3.69
N TYR A 84 -1.53 -4.16 -4.75
CA TYR A 84 -0.21 -4.21 -5.38
C TYR A 84 0.17 -2.90 -6.08
N TYR A 85 -0.80 -2.18 -6.66
CA TYR A 85 -0.56 -0.86 -7.24
C TYR A 85 -0.17 0.15 -6.16
N LEU A 86 -0.85 0.15 -5.00
CA LEU A 86 -0.50 1.02 -3.89
C LEU A 86 0.95 0.75 -3.43
N LEU A 87 1.35 -0.52 -3.31
CA LEU A 87 2.73 -0.88 -3.00
C LEU A 87 3.73 -0.34 -4.02
N MET A 88 3.36 -0.30 -5.31
CA MET A 88 4.20 0.26 -6.38
C MET A 88 4.33 1.78 -6.28
N ILE A 89 3.19 2.48 -6.27
CA ILE A 89 3.14 3.95 -6.30
C ILE A 89 3.75 4.53 -5.02
N ALA A 90 3.62 3.81 -3.89
CA ALA A 90 4.30 4.16 -2.65
C ALA A 90 5.80 4.38 -2.85
N GLN A 91 6.47 3.53 -3.64
CA GLN A 91 7.91 3.66 -3.89
C GLN A 91 8.24 4.86 -4.77
N LEU A 92 7.35 5.23 -5.70
CA LEU A 92 7.52 6.45 -6.49
C LEU A 92 7.35 7.71 -5.63
N LEU A 93 6.47 7.66 -4.63
CA LEU A 93 6.26 8.76 -3.69
C LEU A 93 7.39 8.92 -2.68
N VAL A 94 8.34 7.99 -2.59
CA VAL A 94 9.54 8.10 -1.74
C VAL A 94 10.55 9.08 -2.32
N PHE A 95 10.66 9.22 -3.65
CA PHE A 95 11.69 10.07 -4.26
C PHE A 95 11.66 11.54 -3.81
N PRO A 96 10.50 12.23 -3.80
CA PRO A 96 10.45 13.61 -3.30
C PRO A 96 10.80 13.70 -1.80
N GLN A 97 10.56 12.65 -1.03
CA GLN A 97 10.89 12.62 0.39
C GLN A 97 12.41 12.50 0.60
N ILE A 98 13.08 11.66 -0.19
CA ILE A 98 14.54 11.59 -0.21
C ILE A 98 15.13 12.95 -0.60
N TYR A 99 14.54 13.61 -1.60
CA TYR A 99 14.96 14.95 -2.01
C TYR A 99 14.87 15.96 -0.86
N VAL A 100 13.72 16.03 -0.18
CA VAL A 100 13.57 16.93 0.99
C VAL A 100 14.61 16.60 2.06
N GLY A 101 14.81 15.32 2.38
CA GLY A 101 15.80 14.90 3.38
C GLY A 101 17.25 15.23 3.02
N LEU A 102 17.63 15.13 1.75
CA LEU A 102 19.00 15.44 1.28
C LEU A 102 19.29 16.94 1.31
N PHE A 103 18.30 17.77 1.00
CA PHE A 103 18.44 19.22 0.91
C PHE A 103 17.84 19.95 2.12
N THR A 104 17.61 19.25 3.23
CA THR A 104 16.96 19.84 4.41
C THR A 104 17.75 21.05 4.92
N ASP A 105 19.05 20.88 5.16
CA ASP A 105 19.90 21.95 5.72
C ASP A 105 20.23 23.04 4.70
N GLU A 106 20.37 22.68 3.42
CA GLU A 106 20.81 23.60 2.37
C GLU A 106 19.67 24.44 1.77
N TYR A 107 18.43 23.93 1.80
CA TYR A 107 17.29 24.54 1.12
C TYR A 107 16.07 24.70 2.01
N TYR A 108 15.62 23.64 2.68
CA TYR A 108 14.33 23.66 3.38
C TYR A 108 14.38 24.37 4.75
N ARG A 109 15.55 24.45 5.38
CA ARG A 109 15.77 25.20 6.64
C ARG A 109 16.09 26.69 6.43
N LEU A 110 16.05 27.18 5.19
CA LEU A 110 16.11 28.61 4.91
C LEU A 110 14.85 29.31 5.46
N HIS A 111 14.97 30.59 5.80
CA HIS A 111 13.88 31.34 6.41
C HIS A 111 12.62 31.38 5.53
N GLU A 112 12.77 31.52 4.21
CA GLU A 112 11.65 31.46 3.27
C GLU A 112 11.00 30.06 3.14
N MET A 113 11.68 28.98 3.53
CA MET A 113 11.24 27.60 3.34
C MET A 113 10.79 26.89 4.62
N VAL A 114 11.04 27.47 5.79
CA VAL A 114 10.78 26.82 7.08
C VAL A 114 9.31 26.38 7.25
N THR A 115 8.36 27.15 6.72
CA THR A 115 6.94 26.78 6.74
C THR A 115 6.66 25.57 5.85
N LEU A 116 7.34 25.45 4.70
CA LEU A 116 7.21 24.31 3.81
C LEU A 116 7.86 23.06 4.43
N GLU A 117 9.02 23.20 5.06
CA GLU A 117 9.71 22.15 5.82
C GLU A 117 8.82 21.60 6.94
N TYR A 118 8.25 22.48 7.75
CA TYR A 118 7.36 22.09 8.85
C TYR A 118 6.12 21.35 8.32
N ASN A 119 5.48 21.88 7.28
CA ASN A 119 4.31 21.25 6.67
C ASN A 119 4.64 19.87 6.09
N PHE A 120 5.78 19.74 5.40
CA PHE A 120 6.28 18.46 4.91
C PHE A 120 6.49 17.49 6.08
N ASN A 121 7.17 17.94 7.14
CA ASN A 121 7.46 17.11 8.31
C ASN A 121 6.21 16.58 9.00
N VAL A 122 5.16 17.37 9.13
CA VAL A 122 3.89 16.89 9.71
C VAL A 122 3.16 15.98 8.74
N ALA A 123 3.04 16.37 7.47
CA ALA A 123 2.15 15.70 6.53
C ALA A 123 2.70 14.35 6.02
N HIS A 124 4.02 14.16 5.91
CA HIS A 124 4.57 12.90 5.39
C HIS A 124 4.30 11.71 6.33
N TRP A 125 4.39 11.91 7.65
CA TRP A 125 4.04 10.86 8.63
C TRP A 125 2.57 10.45 8.53
N HIS A 126 1.66 11.43 8.36
CA HIS A 126 0.24 11.16 8.17
C HIS A 126 -0.02 10.41 6.87
N GLN A 127 0.66 10.80 5.78
CA GLN A 127 0.56 10.10 4.50
C GLN A 127 0.99 8.64 4.63
N LEU A 128 2.11 8.36 5.32
CA LEU A 128 2.59 6.99 5.58
C LEU A 128 1.55 6.18 6.39
N ALA A 129 1.02 6.75 7.48
CA ALA A 129 0.03 6.08 8.33
C ALA A 129 -1.26 5.74 7.56
N VAL A 130 -1.76 6.66 6.74
CA VAL A 130 -2.97 6.44 5.92
C VAL A 130 -2.68 5.42 4.81
N MET A 131 -1.51 5.48 4.15
CA MET A 131 -1.10 4.49 3.16
C MET A 131 -1.07 3.07 3.74
N ILE A 132 -0.46 2.88 4.91
CA ILE A 132 -0.43 1.59 5.61
C ILE A 132 -1.86 1.14 5.93
N SER A 133 -2.69 2.03 6.45
CA SER A 133 -4.09 1.73 6.79
C SER A 133 -4.89 1.27 5.56
N VAL A 134 -4.71 1.93 4.41
CA VAL A 134 -5.35 1.55 3.14
C VAL A 134 -4.83 0.20 2.66
N ALA A 135 -3.51 -0.02 2.70
CA ALA A 135 -2.91 -1.29 2.31
C ALA A 135 -3.46 -2.45 3.16
N LEU A 136 -3.53 -2.28 4.48
CA LEU A 136 -4.08 -3.25 5.42
C LEU A 136 -5.57 -3.50 5.16
N MET A 137 -6.36 -2.46 4.93
CA MET A 137 -7.79 -2.61 4.67
C MET A 137 -8.07 -3.36 3.37
N VAL A 138 -7.42 -2.97 2.27
CA VAL A 138 -7.58 -3.65 0.97
C VAL A 138 -7.08 -5.11 1.05
N HIS A 139 -5.97 -5.34 1.77
CA HIS A 139 -5.48 -6.68 2.03
C HIS A 139 -6.47 -7.51 2.86
N ALA A 140 -7.04 -6.93 3.92
CA ALA A 140 -8.03 -7.60 4.77
C ALA A 140 -9.29 -7.97 3.98
N ILE A 141 -9.78 -7.10 3.09
CA ILE A 141 -10.92 -7.38 2.20
C ILE A 141 -10.67 -8.63 1.34
N ASP A 142 -9.45 -8.80 0.80
CA ASP A 142 -9.08 -9.99 0.03
C ASP A 142 -8.87 -11.21 0.94
N PHE A 143 -8.18 -11.04 2.07
CA PHE A 143 -7.86 -12.10 3.04
C PHE A 143 -9.12 -12.74 3.64
N PHE A 144 -10.08 -11.93 4.09
CA PHE A 144 -11.37 -12.38 4.61
C PHE A 144 -12.39 -12.71 3.51
N LYS A 145 -11.92 -12.82 2.25
CA LYS A 145 -12.71 -13.26 1.09
C LYS A 145 -14.04 -12.51 0.97
N VAL A 146 -14.03 -11.18 1.04
CA VAL A 146 -15.23 -10.39 0.71
C VAL A 146 -15.56 -10.67 -0.75
N GLU A 147 -16.79 -11.14 -1.02
CA GLU A 147 -17.18 -11.62 -2.34
C GLU A 147 -18.10 -10.64 -3.10
N GLY A 148 -18.26 -10.93 -4.39
CA GLY A 148 -19.28 -10.30 -5.23
C GLY A 148 -19.02 -8.84 -5.59
N ARG A 149 -20.12 -8.12 -5.84
CA ARG A 149 -20.08 -6.72 -6.32
C ARG A 149 -19.49 -5.76 -5.29
N LEU A 150 -19.68 -6.05 -3.99
CA LEU A 150 -19.17 -5.21 -2.90
C LEU A 150 -17.64 -5.18 -2.89
N LYS A 151 -16.98 -6.35 -3.06
CA LYS A 151 -15.52 -6.45 -3.24
C LYS A 151 -15.05 -5.52 -4.36
N LYS A 152 -15.72 -5.58 -5.51
CA LYS A 152 -15.34 -4.80 -6.70
C LYS A 152 -15.48 -3.29 -6.46
N ILE A 153 -16.59 -2.86 -5.87
CA ILE A 153 -16.83 -1.46 -5.52
C ILE A 153 -15.76 -0.96 -4.55
N LEU A 154 -15.47 -1.71 -3.48
CA LEU A 154 -14.45 -1.36 -2.50
C LEU A 154 -13.07 -1.21 -3.14
N GLY A 155 -12.68 -2.15 -4.01
CA GLY A 155 -11.42 -2.07 -4.73
C GLY A 155 -11.26 -0.76 -5.51
N TRP A 156 -12.32 -0.32 -6.19
CA TRP A 156 -12.34 0.94 -6.95
C TRP A 156 -12.41 2.19 -6.07
N ILE A 157 -13.16 2.16 -4.97
CA ILE A 157 -13.20 3.27 -4.02
C ILE A 157 -11.80 3.52 -3.45
N PHE A 158 -11.12 2.47 -2.98
CA PHE A 158 -9.75 2.62 -2.49
C PHE A 158 -8.80 3.06 -3.60
N PHE A 159 -8.90 2.48 -4.80
CA PHE A 159 -8.08 2.89 -5.95
C PHE A 159 -8.18 4.39 -6.22
N ALA A 160 -9.41 4.89 -6.36
CA ALA A 160 -9.65 6.31 -6.62
C ALA A 160 -9.19 7.17 -5.44
N GLY A 161 -9.57 6.80 -4.21
CA GLY A 161 -9.26 7.55 -3.01
C GLY A 161 -7.76 7.74 -2.81
N PHE A 162 -6.94 6.69 -2.94
CA PHE A 162 -5.50 6.83 -2.76
C PHE A 162 -4.80 7.57 -3.91
N ASN A 163 -5.28 7.43 -5.15
CA ASN A 163 -4.72 8.17 -6.30
C ASN A 163 -5.06 9.66 -6.26
N LEU A 164 -6.19 10.04 -5.64
CA LEU A 164 -6.52 11.44 -5.38
C LEU A 164 -5.79 11.98 -4.14
N THR A 165 -5.53 11.14 -3.13
CA THR A 165 -4.93 11.58 -1.87
C THR A 165 -3.41 11.68 -1.97
N PHE A 166 -2.70 10.58 -2.25
CA PHE A 166 -1.26 10.52 -1.97
C PHE A 166 -0.38 11.29 -2.98
N PRO A 167 -0.62 11.22 -4.30
CA PRO A 167 0.14 12.04 -5.25
C PRO A 167 -0.07 13.53 -5.04
N PHE A 168 -1.31 13.96 -4.73
CA PHE A 168 -1.62 15.37 -4.53
C PHE A 168 -1.17 15.89 -3.16
N ALA A 169 -1.19 15.05 -2.13
CA ALA A 169 -0.57 15.37 -0.84
C ALA A 169 0.93 15.56 -1.02
N MET A 170 1.59 14.67 -1.79
CA MET A 170 3.00 14.83 -2.11
C MET A 170 3.26 16.11 -2.90
N ALA A 171 2.51 16.38 -3.97
CA ALA A 171 2.63 17.61 -4.75
C ALA A 171 2.42 18.86 -3.90
N HIS A 172 1.50 18.83 -2.94
CA HIS A 172 1.30 19.91 -1.98
C HIS A 172 2.51 20.08 -1.06
N MET A 173 3.06 18.99 -0.53
CA MET A 173 4.18 19.01 0.41
C MET A 173 5.50 19.47 -0.21
N VAL A 174 5.71 19.24 -1.51
CA VAL A 174 6.94 19.67 -2.23
C VAL A 174 6.69 20.79 -3.24
N ARG A 175 5.60 21.54 -3.05
CA ARG A 175 5.21 22.62 -3.97
C ARG A 175 6.27 23.73 -4.00
N PRO A 176 6.57 24.31 -5.17
CA PRO A 176 7.42 25.49 -5.25
C PRO A 176 6.69 26.71 -4.65
N LEU A 177 7.44 27.68 -4.14
CA LEU A 177 6.91 28.89 -3.47
C LEU A 177 5.80 29.64 -4.25
N PRO A 178 5.86 29.80 -5.58
CA PRO A 178 4.78 30.45 -6.32
C PRO A 178 3.42 29.77 -6.21
N LEU A 179 3.38 28.50 -5.80
CA LEU A 179 2.16 27.71 -5.58
C LEU A 179 1.78 27.59 -4.11
N GLU A 180 2.39 28.37 -3.21
CA GLU A 180 2.13 28.27 -1.77
C GLU A 180 0.65 28.39 -1.43
N ASN A 181 -0.04 29.35 -2.07
CA ASN A 181 -1.46 29.66 -1.89
C ASN A 181 -2.38 28.89 -2.86
N PHE A 182 -1.85 27.96 -3.66
CA PHE A 182 -2.67 27.18 -4.57
C PHE A 182 -3.48 26.12 -3.79
N GLU A 183 -4.76 26.38 -3.60
CA GLU A 183 -5.64 25.50 -2.81
C GLU A 183 -6.02 24.21 -3.54
N GLY A 184 -5.82 24.14 -4.87
CA GLY A 184 -6.26 23.00 -5.68
C GLY A 184 -5.71 21.65 -5.22
N PHE A 185 -4.44 21.58 -4.81
CA PHE A 185 -3.88 20.34 -4.27
C PHE A 185 -4.59 19.91 -2.99
N ARG A 186 -4.79 20.85 -2.06
CA ARG A 186 -5.46 20.59 -0.78
C ARG A 186 -6.90 20.13 -1.01
N THR A 187 -7.63 20.77 -1.92
CA THR A 187 -9.00 20.39 -2.28
C THR A 187 -9.07 18.97 -2.81
N ILE A 188 -8.17 18.58 -3.72
CA ILE A 188 -8.12 17.22 -4.28
C ILE A 188 -7.77 16.19 -3.20
N VAL A 189 -6.83 16.52 -2.30
CA VAL A 189 -6.49 15.69 -1.14
C VAL A 189 -7.72 15.47 -0.26
N PHE A 190 -8.47 16.52 0.08
CA PHE A 190 -9.67 16.40 0.90
C PHE A 190 -10.74 15.53 0.24
N ILE A 191 -10.97 15.68 -1.07
CA ILE A 191 -11.89 14.82 -1.83
C ILE A 191 -11.42 13.36 -1.73
N GLY A 192 -10.13 13.10 -1.96
CA GLY A 192 -9.54 11.78 -1.84
C GLY A 192 -9.70 11.17 -0.44
N VAL A 193 -9.47 11.96 0.61
CA VAL A 193 -9.64 11.54 2.01
C VAL A 193 -11.10 11.15 2.29
N TRP A 194 -12.07 11.93 1.84
CA TRP A 194 -13.49 11.59 1.99
C TRP A 194 -13.86 10.29 1.25
N VAL A 195 -13.32 10.10 0.03
CA VAL A 195 -13.50 8.84 -0.71
C VAL A 195 -12.89 7.66 0.06
N LEU A 196 -11.70 7.82 0.64
CA LEU A 196 -11.07 6.80 1.49
C LEU A 196 -11.90 6.50 2.73
N LEU A 197 -12.39 7.52 3.44
CA LEU A 197 -13.23 7.37 4.63
C LEU A 197 -14.51 6.57 4.33
N VAL A 198 -15.18 6.87 3.22
CA VAL A 198 -16.31 6.08 2.73
C VAL A 198 -15.89 4.64 2.47
N GLY A 199 -14.73 4.43 1.83
CA GLY A 199 -14.13 3.11 1.63
C GLY A 199 -13.89 2.35 2.94
N PHE A 200 -13.35 3.01 3.97
CA PHE A 200 -13.13 2.42 5.29
C PHE A 200 -14.43 2.03 5.97
N VAL A 201 -15.44 2.91 5.97
CA VAL A 201 -16.76 2.62 6.57
C VAL A 201 -17.41 1.41 5.90
N ILE A 202 -17.47 1.40 4.56
CA ILE A 202 -18.05 0.28 3.80
C ILE A 202 -17.20 -0.99 3.96
N GLY A 203 -15.88 -0.85 4.01
CA GLY A 203 -14.94 -1.97 4.18
C GLY A 203 -15.12 -2.64 5.54
N LEU A 204 -15.16 -1.88 6.62
CA LEU A 204 -15.43 -2.38 7.97
C LEU A 204 -16.80 -3.07 8.05
N TYR A 205 -17.83 -2.50 7.43
CA TYR A 205 -19.14 -3.15 7.32
C TYR A 205 -19.06 -4.49 6.57
N ALA A 206 -18.37 -4.53 5.43
CA ALA A 206 -18.19 -5.74 4.62
C ALA A 206 -17.46 -6.85 5.39
N LEU A 207 -16.38 -6.48 6.09
CA LEU A 207 -15.62 -7.40 6.94
C LEU A 207 -16.48 -7.91 8.10
N GLY A 208 -17.21 -7.03 8.79
CA GLY A 208 -18.11 -7.41 9.88
C GLY A 208 -19.22 -8.37 9.43
N LYS A 209 -19.77 -8.18 8.23
CA LYS A 209 -20.76 -9.10 7.64
C LYS A 209 -20.15 -10.48 7.36
N ASN A 210 -18.96 -10.53 6.76
CA ASN A 210 -18.29 -11.78 6.41
C ASN A 210 -17.82 -12.57 7.64
N LEU A 211 -17.39 -11.89 8.71
CA LEU A 211 -17.02 -12.55 9.96
C LEU A 211 -18.25 -13.18 10.64
N LYS A 212 -19.40 -12.52 10.60
CA LYS A 212 -20.65 -13.04 11.18
C LYS A 212 -21.20 -14.25 10.42
N SER A 213 -20.97 -14.37 9.12
CA SER A 213 -21.35 -15.57 8.36
C SER A 213 -20.50 -16.81 8.67
N VAL A 214 -19.37 -16.65 9.39
CA VAL A 214 -18.49 -17.73 9.84
C VAL A 214 -18.73 -18.07 11.33
N ALA A 215 -19.63 -17.35 12.01
CA ALA A 215 -19.99 -17.67 13.38
C ALA A 215 -20.61 -19.09 13.46
N PRO A 216 -20.21 -19.92 14.43
CA PRO A 216 -20.57 -21.33 14.46
C PRO A 216 -22.08 -21.49 14.64
N THR A 217 -22.71 -22.22 13.72
CA THR A 217 -23.96 -22.91 13.99
C THR A 217 -23.68 -23.93 15.09
N GLU A 218 -24.11 -23.58 16.30
CA GLU A 218 -24.31 -24.45 17.47
C GLU A 218 -23.09 -25.23 17.99
N HIS A 219 -22.93 -25.19 19.30
CA HIS A 219 -22.10 -26.12 20.05
C HIS A 219 -22.59 -27.56 19.85
N GLY A 220 -22.13 -28.22 18.79
CA GLY A 220 -22.23 -29.65 18.58
C GLY A 220 -20.88 -30.34 18.83
N GLY A 221 -20.60 -30.68 20.09
CA GLY A 221 -19.60 -31.69 20.45
C GLY A 221 -18.19 -31.17 20.83
N PRO A 222 -17.47 -31.91 21.70
CA PRO A 222 -16.25 -31.44 22.33
C PRO A 222 -15.09 -31.37 21.34
N ALA A 223 -14.52 -30.17 21.24
CA ALA A 223 -13.14 -29.85 20.84
C ALA A 223 -12.44 -30.89 19.93
N SER A 224 -12.64 -30.79 18.62
CA SER A 224 -11.68 -31.36 17.68
C SER A 224 -10.36 -30.63 17.84
N LYS A 225 -9.36 -31.33 18.37
CA LYS A 225 -7.97 -30.88 18.57
C LYS A 225 -7.43 -30.17 17.33
N PRO A 226 -6.54 -29.17 17.50
CA PRO A 226 -5.91 -28.50 16.36
C PRO A 226 -5.15 -29.52 15.51
N LEU A 227 -5.43 -29.55 14.21
CA LEU A 227 -4.64 -30.28 13.22
C LEU A 227 -3.24 -29.65 13.20
N ILE A 228 -2.33 -30.22 13.99
CA ILE A 228 -0.90 -30.01 13.81
C ILE A 228 -0.56 -30.65 12.48
N LEU A 229 -0.05 -29.86 11.53
CA LEU A 229 0.55 -30.32 10.29
C LEU A 229 1.76 -31.21 10.62
N THR A 230 1.50 -32.49 10.84
CA THR A 230 2.51 -33.53 10.73
C THR A 230 2.25 -34.30 9.47
N GLU A 231 2.99 -33.98 8.42
CA GLU A 231 3.45 -35.00 7.48
C GLU A 231 4.88 -34.66 7.06
N LYS A 232 5.81 -35.36 7.72
CA LYS A 232 7.11 -35.72 7.14
C LYS A 232 6.92 -37.06 6.41
N THR A 233 7.62 -37.19 5.29
CA THR A 233 8.16 -38.41 4.67
C THR A 233 7.18 -39.44 4.10
N VAL A 234 7.17 -39.58 2.76
CA VAL A 234 7.91 -40.64 2.05
C VAL A 234 8.61 -40.04 0.84
#